data_AF-A0A6I6UU43-F1
#
_entry.id   AF-A0A6I6UU43-F1
#
_cell.length_a   1.000
_cell.length_b   1.000
_cell.length_c   1.000
_cell.angle_alpha   90.00
_cell.angle_beta   90.00
_cell.angle_gamma   90.00
#
_symmetry.space_group_name_H-M   'P 1'
#
loop_
_entity.id
_entity.type
_entity.pdbx_description
1 polymer ?
#
loop_
_entity_poly.entity_id
_entity_poly.type
_entity_poly.pdbx_seq_one_letter_code
_entity_poly.pdbx_strand_id
1 'polypeptide(L)' 'MSKEYKMIYHFNDGESWGGETQTVSLTAEQVTFMLNHFQSSNNLEVESKQTGEVRKVKDIKSIELIF' A
#
# COMPACT_ATOMS: atom_id res chain seq x y z
N MET A 1 2.53 9.26 -17.08
CA MET A 1 3.39 9.80 -16.00
C MET A 1 3.01 9.12 -14.70
N SER A 2 3.99 8.73 -13.88
CA SER A 2 3.72 8.26 -12.52
C SER A 2 3.36 9.43 -11.62
N LYS A 3 2.56 9.18 -10.59
CA LYS A 3 2.23 10.12 -9.53
C LYS A 3 2.59 9.49 -8.18
N GLU A 4 2.82 10.34 -7.18
CA GLU A 4 3.10 9.87 -5.82
C GLU A 4 1.81 9.65 -5.05
N TYR A 5 1.71 8.51 -4.37
CA TYR A 5 0.58 8.16 -3.54
C TYR A 5 1.05 7.84 -2.13
N LYS A 6 0.33 8.36 -1.14
CA LYS A 6 0.40 7.86 0.24
C LYS A 6 -0.51 6.65 0.33
N MET A 7 0.05 5.56 0.81
CA MET A 7 -0.68 4.32 1.00
C MET A 7 -0.80 4.00 2.47
N ILE A 8 -2.01 3.62 2.89
CA ILE A 8 -2.27 3.09 4.23
C ILE A 8 -2.72 1.65 4.10
N TYR A 9 -1.91 0.74 4.62
CA TYR A 9 -2.13 -0.69 4.69
C TYR A 9 -2.71 -1.07 6.06
N HIS A 10 -3.69 -1.96 6.09
CA HIS A 10 -4.18 -2.60 7.32
C HIS A 10 -3.67 -4.04 7.37
N PHE A 11 -3.24 -4.49 8.55
CA PHE A 11 -2.73 -5.84 8.77
C PHE A 11 -3.73 -6.71 9.53
N ASN A 12 -3.47 -8.02 9.53
CA ASN A 12 -4.35 -9.01 10.15
C ASN A 12 -4.45 -8.89 11.68
N ASP A 13 -3.46 -8.30 12.33
CA ASP A 13 -3.48 -8.04 13.77
C ASP A 13 -4.17 -6.72 14.15
N GLY A 14 -4.68 -5.99 13.16
CA GLY A 14 -5.39 -4.72 13.35
C GLY A 14 -4.49 -3.49 13.28
N GLU A 15 -3.17 -3.64 13.19
CA GLU A 15 -2.26 -2.52 13.00
C GLU A 15 -2.36 -1.94 11.58
N SER A 16 -1.98 -0.67 11.42
CA SER A 16 -1.94 -0.01 10.11
C SER A 16 -0.60 0.66 9.89
N TRP A 17 -0.05 0.55 8.68
CA TRP A 17 1.16 1.27 8.26
C TRP A 17 0.82 2.16 7.08
N GLY A 18 1.21 3.44 7.13
CA GLY A 18 1.02 4.32 5.98
C GLY A 18 1.10 5.81 6.28
N GLY A 19 0.86 6.60 5.24
CA GLY A 19 0.98 8.05 5.28
C GLY A 19 2.38 8.50 4.85
N GLU A 20 3.27 8.79 5.81
CA GLU A 20 4.60 9.37 5.53
C GLU A 20 5.67 8.32 5.21
N THR A 21 5.50 7.09 5.69
CA THR A 21 6.50 6.02 5.57
C THR A 21 6.39 5.20 4.29
N GLN A 22 5.27 5.33 3.57
CA GLN A 22 4.94 4.54 2.39
C GLN A 22 4.40 5.44 1.26
N THR A 23 5.26 6.33 0.77
CA THR A 23 5.06 6.99 -0.52
C THR A 23 5.54 6.06 -1.64
N VAL A 24 4.66 5.81 -2.61
CA VAL A 24 4.98 5.03 -3.81
C VAL A 24 4.70 5.85 -5.07
N SER A 25 5.57 5.72 -6.07
CA SER A 25 5.35 6.33 -7.38
C SER A 25 4.69 5.30 -8.29
N LEU A 26 3.43 5.53 -8.64
CA LEU A 26 2.62 4.60 -9.45
C LEU A 26 1.97 5.32 -10.62
N THR A 27 1.75 4.61 -11.73
CA THR A 27 0.86 5.07 -12.80
C THR A 27 -0.60 4.76 -12.45
N ALA A 28 -1.55 5.42 -13.11
CA ALA A 28 -2.98 5.13 -12.92
C ALA A 28 -3.35 3.68 -13.22
N GLU A 29 -2.70 3.08 -14.22
CA GLU A 29 -2.88 1.66 -14.57
C GLU A 29 -2.35 0.74 -13.47
N GLN A 30 -1.19 1.07 -12.88
CA GLN A 30 -0.62 0.30 -11.77
C GLN A 30 -1.49 0.38 -10.51
N VAL A 31 -2.04 1.55 -10.19
CA VAL A 31 -2.98 1.70 -9.06
C VAL A 31 -4.23 0.85 -9.29
N THR A 32 -4.79 0.90 -10.50
CA THR A 32 -5.98 0.11 -10.87
C THR A 32 -5.70 -1.39 -10.79
N PHE A 33 -4.55 -1.83 -11.34
CA PHE A 33 -4.11 -3.22 -11.25
C PHE A 33 -3.95 -3.65 -9.80
N MET A 34 -3.29 -2.84 -8.99
CA MET A 34 -3.13 -3.09 -7.56
C MET A 34 -4.50 -3.28 -6.89
N LEU A 35 -5.39 -2.30 -6.99
CA LEU A 35 -6.72 -2.35 -6.35
C LEU A 35 -7.52 -3.61 -6.74
N ASN A 36 -7.47 -4.00 -8.01
CA ASN A 36 -8.13 -5.22 -8.50
C ASN A 36 -7.43 -6.50 -8.00
N HIS A 37 -6.10 -6.50 -7.94
CA HIS A 37 -5.31 -7.63 -7.45
C HIS A 37 -5.44 -7.80 -5.93
N PHE A 38 -5.58 -6.72 -5.16
CA PHE A 38 -5.85 -6.77 -3.72
C PHE A 38 -7.16 -7.43 -3.37
N GLN A 39 -8.22 -7.15 -4.16
CA GLN A 39 -9.50 -7.82 -3.96
C GLN A 39 -9.42 -9.33 -4.17
N SER A 40 -8.39 -9.81 -4.86
CA SER A 40 -8.25 -11.22 -5.27
C SER A 40 -7.08 -11.95 -4.61
N SER A 41 -6.12 -11.26 -3.99
CA SER A 41 -4.88 -11.83 -3.47
C SER A 41 -4.62 -11.41 -2.02
N ASN A 42 -4.81 -12.34 -1.08
CA ASN A 42 -4.51 -12.18 0.34
C ASN A 42 -3.00 -12.23 0.68
N ASN A 43 -2.11 -12.07 -0.31
CA ASN A 43 -0.69 -12.37 -0.19
C ASN A 43 0.24 -11.18 -0.44
N LEU A 44 -0.24 -9.93 -0.37
CA LEU A 44 0.68 -8.80 -0.47
C LEU A 44 1.48 -8.67 0.82
N GLU A 45 2.80 -8.56 0.68
CA GLU A 45 3.73 -8.21 1.75
C GLU A 45 4.27 -6.80 1.51
N VAL A 46 4.34 -6.00 2.57
CA VAL A 46 4.97 -4.67 2.57
C VAL A 46 6.10 -4.64 3.57
N GLU A 47 7.21 -4.05 3.18
CA GLU A 47 8.36 -3.80 4.04
C GLU A 47 8.30 -2.38 4.62
N SER A 48 8.39 -2.26 5.93
CA SER A 48 8.53 -0.98 6.62
C SER A 48 9.89 -0.36 6.30
N LYS A 49 9.90 0.82 5.66
CA LYS A 49 11.13 1.54 5.38
C LYS A 49 11.88 2.02 6.63
N GLN A 50 11.20 2.09 7.78
CA GLN A 50 11.80 2.54 9.05
C GLN A 50 12.48 1.41 9.81
N THR A 51 11.89 0.20 9.78
CA THR A 51 12.30 -0.93 10.60
C THR A 51 12.85 -2.10 9.80
N GLY A 52 12.65 -2.13 8.48
CA GLY A 52 12.93 -3.27 7.60
C GLY A 52 11.98 -4.46 7.81
N GLU A 53 10.93 -4.29 8.60
CA GLU A 53 10.00 -5.36 8.93
C GLU A 53 9.04 -5.62 7.76
N VAL A 54 8.91 -6.88 7.34
CA VAL A 54 8.02 -7.31 6.26
C VAL A 54 6.74 -7.89 6.84
N ARG A 55 5.58 -7.40 6.39
CA ARG A 55 4.27 -7.82 6.89
C ARG A 55 3.24 -8.05 5.81
N LYS A 56 2.41 -9.08 6.01
CA LYS A 56 1.29 -9.42 5.12
C LYS A 56 0.11 -8.49 5.33
N VAL A 57 -0.20 -7.72 4.30
CA VAL A 57 -1.33 -6.80 4.24
C VAL A 57 -2.62 -7.58 4.15
N LYS A 58 -3.57 -7.22 5.01
CA LYS A 58 -4.94 -7.72 4.98
C LYS A 58 -5.75 -6.96 3.93
N ASP A 59 -5.69 -5.63 3.98
CA ASP A 59 -6.32 -4.75 3.00
C ASP A 59 -5.57 -3.42 2.85
N ILE A 60 -5.88 -2.69 1.79
CA ILE A 60 -5.52 -1.27 1.69
C ILE A 60 -6.67 -0.47 2.28
N LYS A 61 -6.35 0.24 3.34
CA LYS A 61 -7.29 1.12 4.04
C LYS A 61 -7.51 2.42 3.28
N SER A 62 -6.45 3.02 2.72
CA SER A 62 -6.57 4.22 1.88
C SER A 62 -5.41 4.40 0.90
N ILE A 63 -5.70 5.12 -0.18
CA ILE A 63 -4.74 5.59 -1.18
C ILE A 63 -5.02 7.08 -1.40
N GLU A 64 -4.03 7.93 -1.16
CA GLU A 64 -4.15 9.38 -1.30
C GLU A 64 -3.14 9.87 -2.34
N LEU A 65 -3.62 10.60 -3.35
CA LEU A 65 -2.76 11.21 -4.36
C LEU A 65 -2.08 12.47 -3.77
N ILE A 66 -0.75 12.53 -3.87
CA ILE A 66 0.03 13.71 -3.49
C ILE A 66 0.14 14.63 -4.73
N PHE A 67 -0.10 15.93 -4.53
CA PHE A 67 0.00 16.98 -5.54
C PHE A 67 1.12 17.96 -5.22
#